data_AF-A0A1F4A1C8-F1
#
_entry.id   AF-A0A1F4A1C8-F1
#
_cell.length_a   1.000
_cell.length_b   1.000
_cell.length_c   1.000
_cell.angle_alpha   90.00
_cell.angle_beta   90.00
_cell.angle_gamma   90.00
#
_symmetry.space_group_name_H-M   'P 1'
#
loop_
_entity.id
_entity.type
_entity.pdbx_description
1 polymer ?
#
loop_
_entity_poly.entity_id
_entity_poly.type
_entity_poly.pdbx_seq_one_letter_code
_entity_poly.pdbx_strand_id
1 'polypeptide(L)'
;METADPLLVVEVVYALADGQALYSVTLPRGSTIQDALERSGIIWHFPGVDFSTCKVGVFGKVRSRDTVLSDGDRAEIYRSLLVDSKDARYARVLSGKRRDGG
;
A
#
# COMPACT_ATOMS: atom_id res chain seq x y z
N MET A 1 12.68 -1.28 27.08
CA MET A 1 13.11 -0.33 26.04
C MET A 1 12.10 -0.40 24.93
N GLU A 2 11.20 0.57 24.88
CA GLU A 2 10.18 0.68 23.84
C GLU A 2 10.79 1.54 22.73
N THR A 3 11.64 0.94 21.89
CA THR A 3 12.11 1.61 20.69
C THR A 3 10.92 1.66 19.74
N ALA A 4 10.21 2.78 19.73
CA ALA A 4 9.28 3.08 18.65
C ALA A 4 10.07 2.97 17.33
N ASP A 5 9.71 2.00 16.49
CA ASP A 5 10.32 1.83 15.19
C ASP A 5 10.20 3.16 14.43
N PRO A 6 11.30 3.67 13.85
CA PRO A 6 11.26 4.96 13.16
C PRO A 6 10.15 4.91 12.10
N LEU A 7 9.25 5.89 12.14
CA LEU A 7 8.16 5.99 11.17
C LEU A 7 8.71 6.60 9.89
N LEU A 8 8.28 6.05 8.75
CA LEU A 8 8.50 6.62 7.43
C LEU A 8 7.19 7.16 6.86
N VAL A 9 7.29 8.28 6.16
CA VAL A 9 6.18 8.89 5.43
C VAL A 9 6.36 8.55 3.96
N VAL A 10 5.35 7.89 3.38
CA VAL A 10 5.35 7.50 1.97
C VAL A 10 4.06 7.90 1.31
N GLU A 11 4.10 7.99 -0.01
CA GLU A 11 2.96 8.39 -0.82
C GLU A 11 2.53 7.23 -1.72
N VAL A 12 1.27 6.84 -1.63
CA VAL A 12 0.66 5.84 -2.50
C VAL A 12 -0.12 6.57 -3.59
N VAL A 13 0.29 6.38 -4.84
CA VAL A 13 -0.33 7.00 -6.01
C VAL A 13 -0.96 5.93 -6.90
N TYR A 14 -2.23 6.11 -7.26
CA TYR A 14 -2.93 5.27 -8.22
C TYR A 14 -3.39 6.09 -9.41
N ALA A 15 -2.91 5.72 -10.60
CA ALA A 15 -3.30 6.36 -11.85
C ALA A 15 -4.66 5.83 -12.32
N LEU A 16 -5.68 6.69 -12.31
CA LEU A 16 -7.04 6.42 -12.78
C LEU A 16 -7.21 6.85 -14.25
N ALA A 17 -8.35 6.52 -14.85
CA ALA A 17 -8.68 7.03 -16.19
C ALA A 17 -8.92 8.54 -16.19
N ASP A 18 -9.58 9.02 -15.15
CA ASP A 18 -10.06 10.41 -15.02
C ASP A 18 -9.11 11.28 -14.17
N GLY A 19 -8.00 10.73 -13.68
CA GLY A 19 -7.07 11.45 -12.81
C GLY A 19 -6.09 10.56 -12.07
N GLN A 20 -5.70 10.97 -10.87
CA GLN A 20 -4.84 10.21 -9.98
C GLN A 20 -5.34 10.34 -8.54
N ALA A 21 -5.27 9.25 -7.78
CA ALA A 21 -5.50 9.28 -6.35
C ALA A 21 -4.14 9.24 -5.63
N LEU A 22 -3.91 10.14 -4.70
CA LEU A 22 -2.68 10.24 -3.91
C LEU A 22 -3.03 10.15 -2.42
N TYR A 23 -2.40 9.22 -1.73
CA TYR A 23 -2.60 8.97 -0.31
C TYR A 23 -1.26 8.99 0.42
N SER A 24 -1.08 9.95 1.32
CA SER A 24 0.08 10.00 2.20
C SER A 24 -0.16 9.11 3.42
N VAL A 25 0.75 8.18 3.67
CA VAL A 25 0.64 7.21 4.77
C VAL A 25 1.92 7.14 5.58
N THR A 26 1.75 6.93 6.88
CA THR A 26 2.86 6.76 7.82
C THR A 26 2.93 5.31 8.28
N LEU A 27 4.07 4.68 8.02
CA LEU A 27 4.33 3.26 8.26
C LEU A 27 5.60 3.11 9.12
N PRO A 28 5.80 2.00 9.85
CA PRO A 28 7.09 1.72 10.47
C PRO A 28 8.18 1.44 9.43
N ARG A 29 9.44 1.75 9.75
CA ARG A 29 10.58 1.44 8.88
C ARG A 29 10.69 -0.05 8.62
N GLY A 30 10.97 -0.41 7.38
CA GLY A 30 10.95 -1.80 6.93
C GLY A 30 9.61 -2.23 6.33
N SER A 31 8.59 -1.37 6.36
CA SER A 31 7.32 -1.62 5.67
C SER A 31 7.52 -1.72 4.16
N THR A 32 6.69 -2.53 3.52
CA THR A 32 6.76 -2.78 2.08
C THR A 32 5.75 -1.93 1.31
N ILE A 33 5.83 -1.97 -0.03
CA ILE A 33 4.80 -1.39 -0.90
C ILE A 33 3.42 -1.97 -0.55
N GLN A 34 3.35 -3.29 -0.30
CA GLN A 34 2.10 -3.95 0.09
C GLN A 34 1.51 -3.37 1.39
N ASP A 35 2.33 -3.16 2.42
CA ASP A 35 1.90 -2.52 3.68
C ASP A 35 1.38 -1.09 3.44
N ALA A 36 2.03 -0.33 2.55
CA ALA A 36 1.60 1.02 2.21
C ALA A 36 0.21 1.04 1.55
N LEU A 37 -0.03 0.10 0.63
CA LEU A 37 -1.32 -0.06 -0.03
C LEU A 37 -2.43 -0.39 0.98
N GLU A 38 -2.17 -1.32 1.89
CA GLU A 38 -3.14 -1.69 2.93
C GLU A 38 -3.39 -0.53 3.91
N ARG A 39 -2.33 0.18 4.32
CA ARG A 39 -2.43 1.32 5.23
C ARG A 39 -3.14 2.51 4.60
N SER A 40 -2.96 2.73 3.30
CA SER A 40 -3.61 3.83 2.57
C SER A 40 -5.12 3.67 2.49
N GLY A 41 -5.60 2.45 2.71
CA GLY A 41 -7.01 2.12 2.56
C GLY A 41 -7.50 2.25 1.11
N ILE A 42 -6.60 2.34 0.14
CA ILE A 42 -6.96 2.49 -1.27
C ILE A 42 -7.84 1.32 -1.77
N ILE A 43 -7.64 0.13 -1.21
CA ILE A 43 -8.45 -1.06 -1.46
C ILE A 43 -9.93 -0.81 -1.08
N TRP A 44 -10.18 -0.06 0.00
CA TRP A 44 -11.53 0.31 0.44
C TRP A 44 -12.14 1.42 -0.40
N HIS A 45 -11.31 2.33 -0.93
CA HIS A 45 -11.75 3.39 -1.84
C HIS A 45 -12.11 2.86 -3.23
N PHE A 46 -11.50 1.74 -3.66
CA PHE A 46 -11.74 1.11 -4.96
C PHE A 46 -12.05 -0.39 -4.81
N PRO A 47 -13.23 -0.76 -4.27
CA PRO A 47 -13.58 -2.16 -3.96
C PRO A 47 -13.73 -3.07 -5.21
N GLY A 48 -13.72 -2.50 -6.42
CA GLY A 48 -13.74 -3.24 -7.68
C GLY A 48 -12.37 -3.40 -8.35
N VAL A 49 -11.31 -2.85 -7.77
CA VAL A 49 -9.95 -2.91 -8.32
C VAL A 49 -9.16 -3.97 -7.57
N ASP A 50 -8.72 -4.99 -8.29
CA ASP A 50 -7.75 -5.94 -7.74
C ASP A 50 -6.35 -5.33 -7.80
N PHE A 51 -5.94 -4.71 -6.68
CA PHE A 51 -4.60 -4.14 -6.56
C PHE A 51 -3.52 -5.22 -6.61
N SER A 52 -3.83 -6.48 -6.27
CA SER A 52 -2.94 -7.65 -6.29
C SER A 52 -2.30 -7.90 -7.66
N THR A 53 -3.08 -7.73 -8.71
CA THR A 53 -2.67 -7.90 -10.11
C THR A 53 -2.12 -6.62 -10.73
N CYS A 54 -2.30 -5.47 -10.08
CA CYS A 54 -1.72 -4.21 -10.53
C CYS A 54 -0.19 -4.24 -10.40
N LYS A 55 0.50 -3.79 -11.45
CA LYS A 55 1.95 -3.54 -11.36
C LYS A 55 2.19 -2.37 -10.43
N VAL A 56 3.14 -2.52 -9.51
CA VAL A 56 3.55 -1.45 -8.61
C VAL A 56 4.97 -1.02 -8.95
N GLY A 57 5.30 0.21 -8.63
CA GLY A 57 6.61 0.78 -8.83
C GLY A 57 6.91 1.84 -7.80
N VAL A 58 8.17 2.26 -7.79
CA VAL A 58 8.69 3.30 -6.95
C VAL A 58 9.55 4.22 -7.82
N PHE A 59 9.29 5.53 -7.78
CA PHE A 59 10.00 6.53 -8.58
C PHE A 59 10.14 6.17 -10.07
N GLY A 60 9.05 5.75 -10.71
CA GLY A 60 8.98 5.39 -12.12
C GLY A 60 9.61 4.04 -12.47
N LYS A 61 10.03 3.26 -11.48
CA LYS A 61 10.61 1.92 -11.68
C LYS A 61 9.66 0.86 -11.15
N VAL A 62 9.27 -0.09 -12.01
CA VAL A 62 8.48 -1.25 -11.59
C VAL A 62 9.25 -2.05 -10.54
N ARG A 63 8.60 -2.38 -9.43
CA ARG A 63 9.17 -3.09 -8.28
C ARG A 63 8.22 -4.18 -7.80
N SER A 64 8.75 -5.12 -7.03
CA SER A 64 7.92 -6.12 -6.35
C SER A 64 7.17 -5.49 -5.18
N ARG A 65 5.99 -6.01 -4.85
CA ARG A 65 5.15 -5.52 -3.75
C ARG A 65 5.84 -5.68 -2.38
N ASP A 66 6.69 -6.68 -2.28
CA ASP A 66 7.55 -7.00 -1.14
C ASP A 66 8.77 -6.06 -1.02
N THR A 67 8.91 -5.08 -1.92
CA THR A 67 10.00 -4.11 -1.85
C THR A 67 9.79 -3.23 -0.62
N VAL A 68 10.82 -3.18 0.23
CA VAL A 68 10.86 -2.30 1.40
C VAL A 68 10.91 -0.84 0.95
N LEU A 69 10.02 -0.04 1.51
CA LEU A 69 9.95 1.40 1.29
C LEU A 69 10.92 2.16 2.20
N SER A 70 11.30 3.35 1.75
CA SER A 70 12.09 4.31 2.51
C SER A 70 11.27 5.56 2.82
N ASP A 71 11.78 6.42 3.71
CA ASP A 71 11.13 7.70 3.98
C ASP A 71 11.15 8.61 2.73
N GLY A 72 10.02 9.25 2.44
CA GLY A 72 9.80 10.06 1.25
C GLY A 72 9.59 9.25 -0.04
N ASP A 73 9.46 7.92 0.07
CA ASP A 73 9.29 7.06 -1.09
C ASP A 73 7.85 7.12 -1.63
N ARG A 74 7.70 6.92 -2.94
CA ARG A 74 6.42 7.03 -3.63
C ARG A 74 6.07 5.73 -4.33
N ALA A 75 5.10 5.01 -3.77
CA ALA A 75 4.54 3.79 -4.33
C ALA A 75 3.51 4.11 -5.40
N GLU A 76 3.84 3.84 -6.66
CA GLU A 76 3.03 4.10 -7.83
C GLU A 76 2.35 2.81 -8.30
N ILE A 77 1.03 2.83 -8.43
CA ILE A 77 0.22 1.70 -8.86
C ILE A 77 -0.18 1.95 -10.30
N TYR A 78 0.35 1.12 -11.20
CA TYR A 78 0.02 1.13 -12.61
C TYR A 78 -1.24 0.32 -12.89
N ARG A 79 -2.04 0.79 -13.86
CA ARG A 79 -3.22 0.06 -14.32
C ARG A 79 -2.79 -1.23 -15.02
N SER A 80 -3.23 -2.36 -14.49
CA SER A 80 -3.20 -3.61 -15.24
C SER A 80 -4.32 -3.60 -16.27
N LEU A 81 -3.96 -3.87 -17.52
CA LEU A 81 -4.92 -4.14 -18.58
C LEU A 81 -5.66 -5.44 -18.22
N LEU A 82 -6.89 -5.31 -17.73
CA LEU A 82 -7.91 -6.36 -17.74
C LEU A 82 -7.45 -7.74 -17.23
N VAL A 83 -7.60 -8.00 -15.95
CA VAL A 83 -7.96 -9.36 -15.54
C VAL A 83 -9.04 -9.32 -14.47
N ASP A 84 -10.25 -9.64 -14.91
CA ASP A 84 -11.38 -10.04 -14.08
C ASP A 84 -10.99 -11.30 -13.28
N SER A 85 -10.25 -11.11 -12.19
CA SER A 85 -9.95 -12.20 -11.27
C SER A 85 -10.79 -12.03 -10.02
N LYS A 86 -11.91 -12.75 -10.05
CA LYS A 86 -12.69 -13.19 -8.89
C LYS A 86 -11.77 -13.56 -7.73
N ASP A 87 -12.29 -13.36 -6.52
CA ASP A 87 -11.82 -13.89 -5.23
C ASP A 87 -11.07 -12.86 -4.35
N ALA A 88 -11.81 -11.84 -3.91
CA ALA A 88 -11.46 -11.05 -2.72
C ALA A 88 -11.63 -11.93 -1.47
N ARG A 89 -10.66 -12.81 -1.20
CA ARG A 89 -10.72 -13.78 -0.10
C ARG A 89 -9.73 -13.53 1.05
N TYR A 90 -9.05 -12.40 1.07
CA TYR A 90 -8.13 -12.06 2.15
C TYR A 90 -8.50 -10.77 2.88
N ALA A 91 -9.75 -10.69 3.33
CA ALA A 91 -10.10 -9.84 4.47
C ALA A 91 -9.80 -10.62 5.77
N ARG A 92 -8.52 -10.78 6.11
CA ARG A 92 -8.08 -11.24 7.44
C ARG A 92 -6.59 -10.95 7.57
N VAL A 93 -6.20 -10.44 8.74
CA VAL A 93 -4.86 -9.97 9.16
C VAL A 93 -4.44 -8.68 8.43
N LEU A 94 -4.37 -7.48 9.01
CA LEU A 94 -3.74 -7.10 10.28
C LEU A 94 -4.34 -5.77 10.81
N SER A 95 -5.39 -5.84 11.64
CA SER A 95 -5.60 -4.79 12.67
C SER A 95 -4.83 -5.20 13.91
N GLY A 96 -3.51 -5.20 13.78
CA GLY A 96 -2.58 -5.31 14.91
C GLY A 96 -2.39 -3.94 15.56
N LYS A 97 -3.45 -3.34 16.10
CA LYS A 97 -3.31 -2.15 16.94
C LYS A 97 -3.99 -2.37 18.28
N ARG A 98 -3.11 -2.54 19.28
CA ARG A 98 -3.16 -2.07 20.68
C ARG A 98 -3.03 -3.20 21.70
N ARG A 99 -1.78 -3.43 22.12
CA ARG A 99 -1.47 -3.72 23.53
C ARG A 99 -1.15 -2.38 24.19
N ASP A 100 -1.95 -2.02 25.18
CA ASP A 100 -1.60 -1.37 26.46
C ASP A 100 -2.95 -1.23 27.20
N GLY A 101 -3.24 -1.84 28.34
CA GLY A 101 -2.44 -1.89 29.57
C GLY A 101 -3.25 -1.15 30.64
N GLY A 102 -4.06 -1.88 31.40
CA GLY A 102 -4.88 -1.39 32.51
C GLY A 102 -5.34 -2.54 33.38
#